data_AF-A0A7C9TIW1-F1
#
_entry.id   AF-A0A7C9TIW1-F1
#
_cell.length_a   1.000
_cell.length_b   1.000
_cell.length_c   1.000
_cell.angle_alpha   90.00
_cell.angle_beta   90.00
_cell.angle_gamma   90.00
#
_symmetry.space_group_name_H-M   'P 1'
#
loop_
_entity.id
_entity.type
_entity.pdbx_description
1 polymer ?
#
loop_
_entity_poly.entity_id
_entity_poly.type
_entity_poly.pdbx_seq_one_letter_code
_entity_poly.pdbx_strand_id
1 'polypeptide(L)'
;MSLNPLPTPQDYAHREALRVRWAEVDAQHIVFNGHYLMYADTAVGGWWRAMAVPYAQAMEALQGDLFVRHSQLDYHQAAELDDLLELGVRCLRLGRSAMTVEVGIFRDGVLLVRVELVYVFAHATERRPLPLPGALRALLEGPSTAPPWVACPQTWEQVAAPVRALRRAAFVQEQGLPQALEEDSLDPSAYHVVLRNRLDQVVAAGRLCPGEASGLGVLARLVVVRPLRRTGLGAALLTALLQQARQLGLSRVELVASPAAAPLYARQGFRHAGPVFDALGRPHQPMVLELVPAGLTAAASGQS
;
A
#
# COMPACT_ATOMS: atom_id res chain seq x y z
N MET A 1 -23.74 -37.33 1.02
CA MET A 1 -22.65 -36.46 0.57
C MET A 1 -22.74 -35.18 1.36
N SER A 2 -21.80 -34.91 2.27
CA SER A 2 -21.79 -33.65 3.01
C SER A 2 -21.39 -32.55 2.02
N LEU A 3 -22.36 -31.78 1.53
CA LEU A 3 -22.07 -30.59 0.73
C LEU A 3 -21.40 -29.61 1.68
N ASN A 4 -20.09 -29.41 1.54
CA ASN A 4 -19.44 -28.28 2.21
C ASN A 4 -20.20 -27.01 1.80
N PRO A 5 -20.57 -26.15 2.77
CA PRO A 5 -21.26 -24.92 2.45
C PRO A 5 -20.43 -24.08 1.48
N LEU A 6 -21.11 -23.40 0.55
CA LEU A 6 -20.44 -22.43 -0.30
C LEU A 6 -19.80 -21.35 0.58
N PRO A 7 -18.63 -20.83 0.20
CA PRO A 7 -17.94 -19.80 0.95
C PRO A 7 -18.76 -18.51 0.92
N THR A 8 -18.57 -17.71 1.95
CA THR A 8 -19.13 -16.37 2.12
C THR A 8 -18.02 -15.34 2.00
N PRO A 9 -18.32 -14.06 1.74
CA PRO A 9 -17.28 -13.04 1.68
C PRO A 9 -16.41 -12.98 2.95
N GLN A 10 -16.98 -13.27 4.13
CA GLN A 10 -16.25 -13.22 5.41
C GLN A 10 -15.15 -14.30 5.52
N ASP A 11 -15.16 -15.33 4.69
CA ASP A 11 -14.14 -16.39 4.66
C ASP A 11 -12.82 -15.93 4.00
N TYR A 12 -12.78 -14.72 3.44
CA TYR A 12 -11.65 -14.20 2.67
C TYR A 12 -10.85 -13.14 3.45
N ALA A 13 -9.53 -13.27 3.41
CA ALA A 13 -8.61 -12.41 4.15
C ALA A 13 -8.48 -11.00 3.53
N HIS A 14 -8.75 -10.87 2.23
CA HIS A 14 -8.80 -9.61 1.51
C HIS A 14 -10.06 -9.54 0.67
N ARG A 15 -10.67 -8.36 0.60
CA ARG A 15 -11.91 -8.12 -0.14
C ARG A 15 -11.81 -6.74 -0.80
N GLU A 16 -12.19 -6.64 -2.06
CA GLU A 16 -12.30 -5.37 -2.76
C GLU A 16 -13.49 -5.35 -3.72
N ALA A 17 -13.96 -4.15 -4.06
CA ALA A 17 -15.11 -3.97 -4.92
C ALA A 17 -14.70 -3.77 -6.39
N LEU A 18 -15.46 -4.37 -7.30
CA LEU A 18 -15.30 -4.19 -8.75
C LEU A 18 -16.68 -3.99 -9.40
N ARG A 19 -16.81 -2.97 -10.24
CA ARG A 19 -18.00 -2.77 -11.08
C ARG A 19 -17.79 -3.46 -12.42
N VAL A 20 -18.75 -4.30 -12.83
CA VAL A 20 -18.76 -4.91 -14.16
C VAL A 20 -18.84 -3.84 -15.23
N ARG A 21 -18.01 -3.96 -16.27
CA ARG A 21 -17.88 -2.96 -17.34
C ARG A 21 -18.54 -3.44 -18.63
N TRP A 22 -18.94 -2.48 -19.46
CA TRP A 22 -19.58 -2.78 -20.74
C TRP A 22 -18.79 -3.75 -21.63
N ALA A 23 -17.47 -3.59 -21.72
CA ALA A 23 -16.61 -4.44 -22.54
C ALA A 23 -16.50 -5.90 -22.06
N GLU A 24 -17.02 -6.20 -20.85
CA GLU A 24 -16.87 -7.51 -20.23
C GLU A 24 -18.10 -8.41 -20.45
N VAL A 25 -19.21 -7.83 -20.91
CA VAL A 25 -20.49 -8.50 -21.18
C VAL A 25 -20.58 -8.93 -22.64
N ASP A 26 -21.05 -10.16 -22.88
CA ASP A 26 -21.20 -10.72 -24.23
C ASP A 26 -22.65 -10.69 -24.75
N ALA A 27 -22.89 -11.32 -25.90
CA ALA A 27 -24.19 -11.39 -26.55
C ALA A 27 -25.27 -12.16 -25.74
N GLN A 28 -24.88 -12.84 -24.66
CA GLN A 28 -25.79 -13.48 -23.71
C GLN A 28 -26.22 -12.52 -22.59
N HIS A 29 -25.80 -11.25 -22.65
CA HIS A 29 -26.10 -10.19 -21.66
C HIS A 29 -25.54 -10.46 -20.25
N ILE A 30 -24.54 -11.33 -20.15
CA ILE A 30 -23.80 -11.63 -18.93
C ILE A 30 -22.30 -11.44 -19.16
N VAL A 31 -21.53 -11.39 -18.07
CA VAL A 31 -20.06 -11.37 -18.16
C VAL A 31 -19.54 -12.61 -18.88
N PHE A 32 -18.75 -12.40 -19.94
CA PHE A 32 -18.09 -13.47 -20.68
C PHE A 32 -17.18 -14.28 -19.76
N ASN A 33 -17.26 -15.61 -19.87
CA ASN A 33 -16.62 -16.55 -18.93
C ASN A 33 -15.13 -16.26 -18.64
N GLY A 34 -14.35 -15.84 -19.64
CA GLY A 34 -12.93 -15.56 -19.49
C GLY A 34 -12.62 -14.32 -18.64
N HIS A 35 -13.55 -13.36 -18.53
CA HIS A 35 -13.30 -12.13 -17.77
C HIS A 35 -13.24 -12.35 -16.25
N TYR A 36 -13.81 -13.43 -15.72
CA TYR A 36 -13.67 -13.76 -14.30
C TYR A 36 -12.21 -14.03 -13.89
N LEU A 37 -11.35 -14.49 -14.81
CA LEU A 37 -9.90 -14.59 -14.55
C LEU A 37 -9.24 -13.22 -14.44
N MET A 38 -9.73 -12.22 -15.18
CA MET A 38 -9.25 -10.83 -15.08
C MET A 38 -9.67 -10.19 -13.76
N TYR A 39 -10.88 -10.52 -13.28
CA TYR A 39 -11.33 -10.12 -11.94
C TYR A 39 -10.46 -10.77 -10.86
N ALA A 40 -10.17 -12.06 -10.99
CA ALA A 40 -9.29 -12.77 -10.06
C ALA A 40 -7.87 -12.18 -10.03
N ASP A 41 -7.28 -11.87 -11.19
CA ASP A 41 -5.98 -11.20 -11.28
C ASP A 41 -5.98 -9.83 -10.60
N THR A 42 -7.03 -9.03 -10.84
CA THR A 42 -7.23 -7.73 -10.19
C THR A 42 -7.26 -7.87 -8.66
N ALA A 43 -8.05 -8.82 -8.17
CA ALA A 43 -8.23 -9.14 -6.75
C ALA A 43 -6.91 -9.59 -6.09
N VAL A 44 -6.15 -10.48 -6.75
CA VAL A 44 -4.83 -10.91 -6.28
C VAL A 44 -3.86 -9.73 -6.22
N GLY A 45 -3.88 -8.84 -7.21
CA GLY A 45 -3.14 -7.58 -7.17
C GLY A 45 -3.54 -6.68 -6.00
N GLY A 46 -4.84 -6.58 -5.69
CA GLY A 46 -5.37 -5.90 -4.51
C GLY A 46 -4.86 -6.50 -3.21
N TRP A 47 -4.83 -7.83 -3.13
CA TRP A 47 -4.35 -8.55 -1.98
C TRP A 47 -2.86 -8.30 -1.69
N TRP A 48 -2.00 -8.27 -2.72
CA TRP A 48 -0.59 -7.86 -2.55
C TRP A 48 -0.46 -6.43 -2.02
N ARG A 49 -1.26 -5.49 -2.53
CA ARG A 49 -1.27 -4.10 -2.04
C ARG A 49 -1.74 -4.02 -0.59
N ALA A 50 -2.75 -4.80 -0.22
CA ALA A 50 -3.26 -4.89 1.15
C ALA A 50 -2.21 -5.43 2.13
N MET A 51 -1.26 -6.24 1.67
CA MET A 51 -0.09 -6.70 2.42
C MET A 51 1.11 -5.74 2.34
N ALA A 52 0.93 -4.52 1.80
CA ALA A 52 1.99 -3.55 1.54
C ALA A 52 3.16 -4.13 0.72
N VAL A 53 2.88 -5.04 -0.22
CA VAL A 53 3.88 -5.61 -1.12
C VAL A 53 3.81 -4.90 -2.48
N PRO A 54 4.85 -4.16 -2.87
CA PRO A 54 4.96 -3.64 -4.23
C PRO A 54 5.43 -4.78 -5.16
N TYR A 55 4.48 -5.51 -5.74
CA TYR A 55 4.68 -6.84 -6.37
C TYR A 55 5.96 -6.95 -7.20
N ALA A 56 6.13 -6.10 -8.22
CA ALA A 56 7.27 -6.18 -9.13
C ALA A 56 8.62 -6.03 -8.40
N GLN A 57 8.74 -5.03 -7.53
CA GLN A 57 9.96 -4.80 -6.73
C GLN A 57 10.20 -5.92 -5.72
N ALA A 58 9.14 -6.50 -5.15
CA ALA A 58 9.24 -7.61 -4.23
C ALA A 58 9.71 -8.89 -4.92
N MET A 59 9.15 -9.24 -6.07
CA MET A 59 9.54 -10.41 -6.85
C MET A 59 10.99 -10.27 -7.35
N GLU A 60 11.36 -9.09 -7.86
CA GLU A 60 12.75 -8.78 -8.26
C GLU A 60 13.73 -8.98 -7.10
N ALA A 61 13.43 -8.44 -5.91
CA ALA A 61 14.27 -8.61 -4.71
C ALA A 61 14.38 -10.08 -4.25
N LEU A 62 13.34 -10.88 -4.49
CA LEU A 62 13.31 -12.32 -4.21
C LEU A 62 13.97 -13.17 -5.31
N GLN A 63 14.44 -12.55 -6.40
CA GLN A 63 15.06 -13.21 -7.56
C GLN A 63 14.17 -14.28 -8.21
N GLY A 64 12.85 -14.08 -8.18
CA GLY A 64 11.89 -15.01 -8.74
C GLY A 64 10.51 -14.38 -8.87
N ASP A 65 9.61 -15.08 -9.55
CA ASP A 65 8.26 -14.61 -9.81
C ASP A 65 7.24 -15.75 -9.66
N LEU A 66 5.96 -15.40 -9.53
CA LEU A 66 4.85 -16.33 -9.44
C LEU A 66 4.19 -16.54 -10.80
N PHE A 67 4.28 -17.75 -11.32
CA PHE A 67 3.69 -18.13 -12.59
C PHE A 67 2.45 -18.97 -12.37
N VAL A 68 1.34 -18.61 -13.00
CA VAL A 68 0.13 -19.45 -13.00
C VAL A 68 0.44 -20.77 -13.71
N ARG A 69 0.26 -21.88 -12.99
CA ARG A 69 0.38 -23.25 -13.53
C ARG A 69 -0.98 -23.87 -13.82
N HIS A 70 -2.00 -23.51 -13.04
CA HIS A 70 -3.35 -24.04 -13.17
C HIS A 70 -4.37 -22.98 -12.74
N SER A 71 -5.49 -22.93 -13.47
CA SER A 71 -6.68 -22.18 -13.11
C SER A 71 -7.90 -23.08 -13.25
N GLN A 72 -8.80 -23.01 -12.28
CA GLN A 72 -10.11 -23.68 -12.29
C GLN A 72 -11.18 -22.65 -11.92
N LEU A 73 -12.33 -22.70 -12.61
CA LEU A 73 -13.47 -21.85 -12.32
C LEU A 73 -14.72 -22.72 -12.13
N ASP A 74 -15.44 -22.47 -11.04
CA ASP A 74 -16.77 -23.02 -10.79
C ASP A 74 -17.80 -21.88 -10.90
N TYR A 75 -18.69 -21.96 -11.88
CA TYR A 75 -19.72 -20.96 -12.13
C TYR A 75 -21.03 -21.37 -11.44
N HIS A 76 -21.51 -20.56 -10.51
CA HIS A 76 -22.76 -20.78 -9.77
C HIS A 76 -23.88 -19.87 -10.27
N GLN A 77 -23.56 -18.60 -10.56
CA GLN A 77 -24.46 -17.60 -11.10
C GLN A 77 -23.69 -16.62 -12.00
N ALA A 78 -24.41 -15.91 -12.86
CA ALA A 78 -23.83 -14.91 -13.75
C ALA A 78 -23.87 -13.51 -13.14
N ALA A 79 -22.84 -12.71 -13.41
CA ALA A 79 -22.85 -11.27 -13.23
C ALA A 79 -23.35 -10.56 -14.49
N GLU A 80 -24.03 -9.44 -14.30
CA GLU A 80 -24.60 -8.60 -15.37
C GLU A 80 -23.91 -7.24 -15.44
N LEU A 81 -24.19 -6.48 -16.50
CA LEU A 81 -23.69 -5.11 -16.63
C LEU A 81 -24.04 -4.27 -15.40
N ASP A 82 -23.09 -3.47 -14.95
CA ASP A 82 -23.22 -2.62 -13.77
C ASP A 82 -23.44 -3.36 -12.45
N ASP A 83 -23.24 -4.67 -12.34
CA ASP A 83 -23.19 -5.33 -11.02
C ASP A 83 -22.01 -4.80 -10.19
N LEU A 84 -22.26 -4.52 -8.89
CA LEU A 84 -21.19 -4.26 -7.92
C LEU A 84 -20.77 -5.59 -7.30
N LEU A 85 -19.60 -6.07 -7.71
CA LEU A 85 -19.05 -7.32 -7.23
C LEU A 85 -18.14 -7.06 -6.02
N GLU A 86 -18.19 -7.98 -5.05
CA GLU A 86 -17.17 -8.11 -4.00
C GLU A 86 -16.26 -9.28 -4.38
N LEU A 87 -14.96 -8.99 -4.53
CA LEU A 87 -13.93 -9.97 -4.87
C LEU A 87 -13.17 -10.32 -3.59
N GLY A 88 -13.30 -11.56 -3.12
CA GLY A 88 -12.60 -12.06 -1.94
C GLY A 88 -11.37 -12.89 -2.33
N VAL A 89 -10.23 -12.72 -1.66
CA VAL A 89 -9.00 -13.50 -1.88
C VAL A 89 -8.52 -14.17 -0.59
N ARG A 90 -8.13 -15.44 -0.70
CA ARG A 90 -7.48 -16.20 0.39
C ARG A 90 -6.45 -17.19 -0.14
N CYS A 91 -5.42 -17.44 0.67
CA CYS A 91 -4.47 -18.51 0.42
C CYS A 91 -5.03 -19.83 0.97
N LEU A 92 -5.25 -20.84 0.12
CA LEU A 92 -5.71 -22.16 0.55
C LEU A 92 -4.55 -23.05 1.01
N ARG A 93 -3.41 -22.98 0.32
CA ARG A 93 -2.30 -23.91 0.55
C ARG A 93 -0.96 -23.34 0.12
N LEU A 94 0.08 -23.60 0.90
CA LEU A 94 1.47 -23.28 0.58
C LEU A 94 2.31 -24.57 0.53
N GLY A 95 2.60 -25.05 -0.69
CA GLY A 95 3.53 -26.16 -0.93
C GLY A 95 4.99 -25.72 -0.93
N ARG A 96 5.92 -26.59 -1.34
CA ARG A 96 7.36 -26.27 -1.37
C ARG A 96 7.69 -25.09 -2.29
N SER A 97 7.20 -25.13 -3.53
CA SER A 97 7.48 -24.16 -4.60
C SER A 97 6.22 -23.58 -5.23
N ALA A 98 5.05 -23.83 -4.63
CA ALA A 98 3.77 -23.45 -5.19
C ALA A 98 2.78 -23.02 -4.11
N MET A 99 1.86 -22.14 -4.47
CA MET A 99 0.74 -21.72 -3.63
C MET A 99 -0.57 -21.90 -4.38
N THR A 100 -1.63 -22.27 -3.65
CA THR A 100 -3.00 -22.28 -4.15
C THR A 100 -3.74 -21.09 -3.53
N VAL A 101 -4.27 -20.23 -4.39
CA VAL A 101 -5.06 -19.05 -4.04
C VAL A 101 -6.48 -19.25 -4.54
N GLU A 102 -7.46 -18.93 -3.70
CA GLU A 102 -8.87 -18.91 -4.11
C GLU A 102 -9.37 -17.48 -4.17
N VAL A 103 -10.08 -17.16 -5.24
CA VAL A 103 -10.85 -15.93 -5.39
C VAL A 103 -12.34 -16.27 -5.44
N GLY A 104 -13.11 -15.72 -4.51
CA GLY A 104 -14.57 -15.77 -4.54
C GLY A 104 -15.12 -14.46 -5.12
N ILE A 105 -16.08 -14.56 -6.03
CA ILE A 105 -16.69 -13.41 -6.72
C ILE A 105 -18.16 -13.38 -6.32
N PHE A 106 -18.56 -12.32 -5.61
CA PHE A 106 -19.84 -12.21 -4.95
C PHE A 106 -20.66 -11.03 -5.45
N ARG A 107 -21.99 -11.16 -5.41
CA ARG A 107 -22.94 -10.05 -5.51
C ARG A 107 -23.90 -10.14 -4.33
N ASP A 108 -24.01 -9.07 -3.56
CA ASP A 108 -24.87 -9.00 -2.36
C ASP A 108 -24.66 -10.18 -1.38
N GLY A 109 -23.41 -10.63 -1.23
CA GLY A 109 -23.04 -11.77 -0.38
C GLY A 109 -23.27 -13.16 -1.00
N VAL A 110 -23.86 -13.24 -2.18
CA VAL A 110 -24.09 -14.50 -2.91
C VAL A 110 -22.89 -14.81 -3.81
N LEU A 111 -22.34 -16.02 -3.70
CA LEU A 111 -21.25 -16.47 -4.58
C LEU A 111 -21.75 -16.66 -6.01
N LEU A 112 -21.12 -15.95 -6.96
CA LEU A 112 -21.36 -16.09 -8.39
C LEU A 112 -20.36 -17.06 -9.02
N VAL A 113 -19.06 -16.84 -8.79
CA VAL A 113 -17.98 -17.63 -9.37
C VAL A 113 -16.90 -17.86 -8.33
N ARG A 114 -16.42 -19.09 -8.23
CA ARG A 114 -15.20 -19.42 -7.50
C ARG A 114 -14.08 -19.65 -8.50
N VAL A 115 -12.91 -19.06 -8.24
CA VAL A 115 -11.69 -19.25 -9.02
C VAL A 115 -10.60 -19.82 -8.13
N GLU A 116 -10.02 -20.94 -8.50
CA GLU A 116 -8.80 -21.48 -7.88
C GLU A 116 -7.60 -21.27 -8.82
N LEU A 117 -6.54 -20.67 -8.29
CA LEU A 117 -5.29 -20.39 -9.00
C LEU A 117 -4.13 -21.10 -8.29
N VAL A 118 -3.36 -21.87 -9.05
CA VAL A 118 -2.10 -22.45 -8.56
C VAL A 118 -0.94 -21.68 -9.16
N TYR A 119 -0.22 -20.94 -8.31
CA TYR A 119 1.01 -20.25 -8.68
C TYR A 119 2.22 -21.10 -8.31
N VAL A 120 3.23 -21.15 -9.20
CA VAL A 120 4.54 -21.72 -8.94
C VAL A 120 5.55 -20.58 -8.87
N PHE A 121 6.33 -20.54 -7.78
CA PHE A 121 7.46 -19.63 -7.67
C PHE A 121 8.63 -20.19 -8.47
N ALA A 122 9.18 -19.40 -9.37
CA ALA A 122 10.26 -19.81 -10.27
C ALA A 122 11.24 -18.66 -10.52
N HIS A 123 12.46 -19.00 -10.92
CA HIS A 123 13.45 -18.00 -11.32
C HIS A 123 12.90 -17.13 -12.46
N ALA A 124 13.04 -15.82 -12.35
CA ALA A 124 12.33 -14.86 -13.22
C ALA A 124 12.64 -15.03 -14.72
N THR A 125 13.90 -15.36 -15.06
CA THR A 125 14.34 -15.54 -16.46
C THR A 125 14.30 -17.00 -16.92
N GLU A 126 14.97 -17.90 -16.19
CA GLU A 126 15.06 -19.33 -16.53
C GLU A 126 13.75 -20.11 -16.37
N ARG A 127 12.78 -19.56 -15.63
CA ARG A 127 11.47 -20.18 -15.34
C ARG A 127 11.57 -21.57 -14.70
N ARG A 128 12.67 -21.83 -13.98
CA ARG A 128 12.88 -23.05 -13.20
C ARG A 128 12.23 -22.91 -11.81
N PRO A 129 11.43 -23.89 -11.34
CA PRO A 129 10.81 -23.81 -10.02
C PRO A 129 11.83 -23.62 -8.90
N LEU A 130 11.57 -22.69 -7.99
CA LEU A 130 12.34 -22.43 -6.78
C LEU A 130 11.46 -22.68 -5.55
N PRO A 131 12.04 -23.08 -4.40
CA PRO A 131 11.30 -23.06 -3.14
C PRO A 131 10.71 -21.67 -2.89
N LEU A 132 9.50 -21.60 -2.34
CA LEU A 132 8.94 -20.33 -1.86
C LEU A 132 9.90 -19.75 -0.80
N PRO A 133 10.40 -18.51 -0.99
CA PRO A 133 11.29 -17.89 -0.03
C PRO A 133 10.67 -17.83 1.37
N GLY A 134 11.49 -18.05 2.41
CA GLY A 134 11.00 -18.07 3.79
C GLY A 134 10.25 -16.80 4.20
N ALA A 135 10.73 -15.63 3.76
CA ALA A 135 10.06 -14.35 4.02
C ALA A 135 8.69 -14.26 3.33
N LEU A 136 8.56 -14.74 2.08
CA LEU A 136 7.28 -14.77 1.37
C LEU A 136 6.31 -15.75 2.02
N ARG A 137 6.78 -16.92 2.45
CA ARG A 137 5.98 -17.87 3.23
C ARG A 137 5.46 -17.25 4.52
N ALA A 138 6.35 -16.68 5.33
CA ALA A 138 6.00 -16.05 6.60
C ALA A 138 5.02 -14.88 6.42
N LEU A 139 5.16 -14.11 5.33
CA LEU A 139 4.19 -13.07 4.97
C LEU A 139 2.79 -13.67 4.75
N LEU A 140 2.69 -14.74 3.95
CA LEU A 140 1.42 -15.36 3.54
C LEU A 140 0.75 -16.15 4.68
N GLU A 141 1.53 -16.68 5.61
CA GLU A 141 1.05 -17.37 6.82
C GLU A 141 0.73 -16.40 7.97
N GLY A 142 1.23 -15.16 7.90
CA GLY A 142 1.10 -14.18 8.97
C GLY A 142 -0.33 -13.68 9.18
N PRO A 143 -0.68 -13.22 10.40
CA PRO A 143 -2.03 -12.75 10.71
C PRO A 143 -2.40 -11.50 9.90
N SER A 144 -3.65 -11.44 9.44
CA SER A 144 -4.20 -10.29 8.69
C SER A 144 -4.55 -9.10 9.60
N THR A 145 -4.57 -9.28 10.92
CA THR A 145 -5.07 -8.30 11.89
C THR A 145 -4.11 -7.17 12.27
N ALA A 146 -2.80 -7.36 12.08
CA ALA A 146 -1.80 -6.33 12.35
C ALA A 146 -1.46 -5.54 11.08
N PRO A 147 -1.08 -4.25 11.18
CA PRO A 147 -0.60 -3.49 10.03
C PRO A 147 0.48 -4.29 9.28
N PRO A 148 0.44 -4.31 7.94
CA PRO A 148 1.41 -5.07 7.14
C PRO A 148 2.78 -4.39 7.05
N TRP A 149 3.00 -3.36 7.88
CA TRP A 149 4.21 -2.56 7.95
C TRP A 149 4.50 -2.12 9.39
N VAL A 150 5.74 -1.77 9.64
CA VAL A 150 6.20 -1.15 10.89
C VAL A 150 6.79 0.22 10.58
N ALA A 151 6.43 1.23 11.37
CA ALA A 151 7.04 2.54 11.33
C ALA A 151 8.31 2.53 12.19
N CYS A 152 9.46 2.81 11.58
CA CYS A 152 10.75 2.81 12.26
C CYS A 152 11.37 4.20 12.17
N PRO A 153 11.42 4.97 13.27
CA PRO A 153 12.33 6.10 13.39
C PRO A 153 13.77 5.58 13.32
N GLN A 154 14.56 6.07 12.38
CA GLN A 154 15.94 5.59 12.16
C GLN A 154 16.88 6.74 11.82
N THR A 155 18.18 6.53 12.08
CA THR A 155 19.22 7.47 11.66
C THR A 155 19.43 7.38 10.16
N TRP A 156 19.92 8.44 9.54
CA TRP A 156 20.19 8.45 8.09
C TRP A 156 21.11 7.31 7.66
N GLU A 157 22.15 7.01 8.44
CA GLU A 157 23.10 5.93 8.15
C GLU A 157 22.41 4.57 7.94
N GLN A 158 21.34 4.29 8.71
CA GLN A 158 20.61 3.03 8.64
C GLN A 158 19.66 2.93 7.43
N VAL A 159 19.18 4.07 6.91
CA VAL A 159 18.13 4.11 5.88
C VAL A 159 18.53 4.81 4.59
N ALA A 160 19.74 5.34 4.49
CA ALA A 160 20.19 6.14 3.36
C ALA A 160 19.99 5.42 2.03
N ALA A 161 20.50 4.20 1.90
CA ALA A 161 20.39 3.42 0.68
C ALA A 161 18.93 3.18 0.23
N PRO A 162 18.05 2.57 1.04
CA PRO A 162 16.67 2.32 0.62
C PRO A 162 15.85 3.60 0.44
N VAL A 163 16.07 4.66 1.24
CA VAL A 163 15.34 5.94 1.09
C VAL A 163 15.77 6.67 -0.17
N ARG A 164 17.07 6.67 -0.51
CA ARG A 164 17.55 7.24 -1.78
C ARG A 164 16.95 6.50 -2.96
N ALA A 165 16.93 5.16 -2.95
CA ALA A 165 16.31 4.37 -4.01
C ALA A 165 14.82 4.72 -4.19
N LEU A 166 14.07 4.85 -3.09
CA LEU A 166 12.66 5.22 -3.11
C LEU A 166 12.43 6.65 -3.66
N ARG A 167 13.25 7.61 -3.23
CA ARG A 167 13.20 9.00 -3.72
C ARG A 167 13.57 9.08 -5.20
N ARG A 168 14.57 8.33 -5.65
CA ARG A 168 14.97 8.27 -7.06
C ARG A 168 13.86 7.79 -7.97
N ALA A 169 13.22 6.69 -7.59
CA ALA A 169 12.08 6.17 -8.32
C ALA A 169 10.96 7.21 -8.42
N ALA A 170 10.61 7.85 -7.30
CA ALA A 170 9.46 8.77 -7.25
C ALA A 170 9.73 10.17 -7.83
N PHE A 171 10.93 10.72 -7.68
CA PHE A 171 11.25 12.11 -8.04
C PHE A 171 11.98 12.20 -9.37
N VAL A 172 12.97 11.34 -9.62
CA VAL A 172 13.76 11.38 -10.86
C VAL A 172 13.07 10.60 -11.96
N GLN A 173 12.83 9.31 -11.75
CA GLN A 173 12.32 8.43 -12.81
C GLN A 173 10.85 8.72 -13.15
N GLU A 174 9.99 8.93 -12.15
CA GLU A 174 8.57 9.18 -12.38
C GLU A 174 8.25 10.63 -12.71
N GLN A 175 8.89 11.59 -12.04
CA GLN A 175 8.56 13.01 -12.16
C GLN A 175 9.52 13.79 -13.05
N GLY A 176 10.64 13.20 -13.48
CA GLY A 176 11.64 13.86 -14.31
C GLY A 176 12.40 14.97 -13.59
N LEU A 177 12.46 14.97 -12.26
CA LEU A 177 13.23 15.96 -11.52
C LEU A 177 14.74 15.68 -11.65
N PRO A 178 15.59 16.72 -11.68
CA PRO A 178 17.04 16.55 -11.72
C PRO A 178 17.57 15.69 -10.56
N GLN A 179 18.45 14.74 -10.86
CA GLN A 179 19.06 13.85 -9.86
C GLN A 179 19.82 14.62 -8.77
N ALA A 180 20.41 15.78 -9.10
CA ALA A 180 21.09 16.64 -8.14
C ALA A 180 20.19 17.06 -6.94
N LEU A 181 18.86 17.01 -7.08
CA LEU A 181 17.91 17.32 -6.01
C LEU A 181 17.70 16.17 -5.00
N GLU A 182 18.29 14.99 -5.24
CA GLU A 182 18.33 13.88 -4.26
C GLU A 182 19.38 14.09 -3.17
N GLU A 183 20.44 14.85 -3.46
CA GLU A 183 21.44 15.21 -2.47
C GLU A 183 20.88 16.32 -1.60
N ASP A 184 20.66 16.00 -0.33
CA ASP A 184 20.04 16.91 0.60
C ASP A 184 20.93 17.02 1.84
N SER A 185 21.54 18.19 2.03
CA SER A 185 22.49 18.47 3.11
C SER A 185 21.88 18.30 4.50
N LEU A 186 20.55 18.30 4.60
CA LEU A 186 19.83 18.10 5.86
C LEU A 186 19.56 16.63 6.16
N ASP A 187 19.76 15.69 5.21
CA ASP A 187 19.48 14.28 5.46
C ASP A 187 20.28 13.71 6.65
N PRO A 188 21.59 14.00 6.85
CA PRO A 188 22.35 13.47 7.98
C PRO A 188 21.86 13.93 9.37
N SER A 189 21.27 15.12 9.47
CA SER A 189 20.83 15.73 10.73
C SER A 189 19.32 15.65 10.96
N ALA A 190 18.54 15.20 9.95
CA ALA A 190 17.11 15.04 10.05
C ALA A 190 16.70 13.73 10.75
N TYR A 191 15.51 13.74 11.36
CA TYR A 191 14.86 12.52 11.81
C TYR A 191 14.16 11.86 10.64
N HIS A 192 14.47 10.60 10.36
CA HIS A 192 13.82 9.84 9.28
C HIS A 192 12.83 8.85 9.88
N VAL A 193 11.65 8.77 9.27
CA VAL A 193 10.69 7.71 9.52
C VAL A 193 10.51 6.93 8.22
N VAL A 194 10.69 5.62 8.30
CA VAL A 194 10.41 4.70 7.20
C VAL A 194 9.29 3.75 7.58
N LEU A 195 8.44 3.38 6.62
CA LEU A 195 7.53 2.25 6.75
C LEU A 195 8.17 1.04 6.06
N ARG A 196 8.43 -0.01 6.83
CA ARG A 196 8.96 -1.29 6.33
C ARG A 196 7.85 -2.32 6.28
N ASN A 197 7.65 -2.99 5.15
CA ASN A 197 6.69 -4.10 5.05
C ASN A 197 7.25 -5.39 5.69
N ARG A 198 6.45 -6.46 5.75
CA ARG A 198 6.88 -7.75 6.31
C ARG A 198 7.95 -8.50 5.50
N LEU A 199 8.32 -7.99 4.33
CA LEU A 199 9.48 -8.45 3.54
C LEU A 199 10.74 -7.59 3.81
N ASP A 200 10.71 -6.76 4.85
CA ASP A 200 11.75 -5.78 5.23
C ASP A 200 12.08 -4.72 4.14
N GLN A 201 11.13 -4.47 3.25
CA GLN A 201 11.27 -3.45 2.22
C GLN A 201 10.75 -2.10 2.70
N VAL A 202 11.52 -1.03 2.48
CA VAL A 202 11.05 0.34 2.71
C VAL A 202 10.05 0.73 1.63
N VAL A 203 8.78 0.86 2.01
CA VAL A 203 7.66 1.15 1.09
C VAL A 203 7.19 2.61 1.16
N ALA A 204 7.55 3.31 2.24
CA ALA A 204 7.34 4.74 2.40
C ALA A 204 8.45 5.35 3.27
N ALA A 205 8.76 6.62 3.03
CA ALA A 205 9.73 7.35 3.83
C ALA A 205 9.39 8.84 3.88
N GLY A 206 9.76 9.48 4.98
CA GLY A 206 9.67 10.92 5.13
C GLY A 206 10.62 11.38 6.22
N ARG A 207 10.90 12.69 6.28
CA ARG A 207 11.78 13.25 7.29
C ARG A 207 11.16 14.43 8.02
N LEU A 208 11.63 14.63 9.23
CA LEU A 208 11.35 15.77 10.09
C LEU A 208 12.68 16.47 10.42
N CYS A 209 12.76 17.75 10.06
CA CYS A 209 13.87 18.62 10.43
C CYS A 209 13.41 19.58 11.53
N PRO A 210 14.26 19.93 12.51
CA PRO A 210 14.03 21.12 13.33
C PRO A 210 13.93 22.36 12.44
N GLY A 211 12.94 23.22 12.70
CA GLY A 211 12.80 24.53 12.05
C GLY A 211 13.74 25.58 12.65
N GLU A 212 13.83 26.74 12.00
CA GLU A 212 14.66 27.85 12.46
C GLU A 212 14.16 28.48 13.78
N ALA A 213 12.84 28.47 13.99
CA ALA A 213 12.22 28.94 15.22
C ALA A 213 12.15 27.81 16.28
N SER A 214 12.35 28.18 17.55
CA SER A 214 12.22 27.24 18.66
C SER A 214 10.83 26.59 18.68
N GLY A 215 10.77 25.26 18.79
CA GLY A 215 9.53 24.48 18.80
C GLY A 215 8.90 24.22 17.42
N LEU A 216 9.50 24.71 16.32
CA LEU A 216 9.04 24.43 14.95
C LEU A 216 9.70 23.16 14.39
N GLY A 217 8.93 22.35 13.68
CA GLY A 217 9.42 21.26 12.83
C GLY A 217 9.01 21.43 11.38
N VAL A 218 9.83 20.95 10.45
CA VAL A 218 9.54 20.95 9.02
C VAL A 218 9.51 19.52 8.52
N LEU A 219 8.35 19.09 8.00
CA LEU A 219 8.20 17.81 7.32
C LEU A 219 8.51 17.96 5.84
N ALA A 220 9.36 17.06 5.34
CA ALA A 220 9.79 17.10 3.95
C ALA A 220 10.06 15.70 3.40
N ARG A 221 10.17 15.63 2.07
CA ARG A 221 10.56 14.41 1.33
C ARG A 221 9.68 13.19 1.63
N LEU A 222 8.38 13.40 1.87
CA LEU A 222 7.43 12.32 2.06
C LEU A 222 7.17 11.62 0.74
N VAL A 223 7.36 10.30 0.70
CA VAL A 223 7.22 9.48 -0.49
C VAL A 223 6.64 8.11 -0.12
N VAL A 224 5.75 7.61 -0.98
CA VAL A 224 5.22 6.24 -0.96
C VAL A 224 5.48 5.64 -2.33
N VAL A 225 5.94 4.38 -2.36
CA VAL A 225 6.18 3.64 -3.60
C VAL A 225 4.90 3.59 -4.43
N ARG A 226 5.01 3.81 -5.75
CA ARG A 226 3.85 4.06 -6.63
C ARG A 226 2.74 2.99 -6.55
N PRO A 227 3.01 1.67 -6.56
CA PRO A 227 1.97 0.65 -6.48
C PRO A 227 1.17 0.66 -5.17
N LEU A 228 1.72 1.27 -4.11
CA LEU A 228 1.12 1.33 -2.78
C LEU A 228 0.60 2.74 -2.42
N ARG A 229 0.51 3.65 -3.39
CA ARG A 229 -0.20 4.92 -3.18
C ARG A 229 -1.70 4.64 -3.03
N ARG A 230 -2.40 5.49 -2.28
CA ARG A 230 -3.85 5.37 -1.99
C ARG A 230 -4.24 4.12 -1.17
N THR A 231 -3.30 3.47 -0.49
CA THR A 231 -3.56 2.36 0.46
C THR A 231 -3.56 2.79 1.92
N GLY A 232 -3.42 4.09 2.20
CA GLY A 232 -3.32 4.63 3.56
C GLY A 232 -1.89 4.80 4.10
N LEU A 233 -0.86 4.24 3.42
CA LEU A 233 0.55 4.37 3.86
C LEU A 233 1.03 5.82 4.04
N GLY A 234 0.56 6.76 3.22
CA GLY A 234 0.91 8.17 3.36
C GLY A 234 0.36 8.79 4.66
N ALA A 235 -0.85 8.42 5.05
CA ALA A 235 -1.44 8.85 6.32
C ALA A 235 -0.70 8.22 7.51
N ALA A 236 -0.38 6.93 7.42
CA ALA A 236 0.40 6.21 8.42
C ALA A 236 1.79 6.82 8.64
N LEU A 237 2.51 7.12 7.56
CA LEU A 237 3.82 7.77 7.60
C LEU A 237 3.72 9.14 8.28
N LEU A 238 2.73 9.94 7.90
CA LEU A 238 2.51 11.25 8.51
C LEU A 238 2.19 11.14 10.00
N THR A 239 1.31 10.22 10.40
CA THR A 239 1.00 9.98 11.81
C THR A 239 2.26 9.65 12.62
N ALA A 240 3.13 8.78 12.10
CA ALA A 240 4.39 8.44 12.76
C ALA A 240 5.36 9.63 12.85
N LEU A 241 5.47 10.45 11.80
CA LEU A 241 6.27 11.68 11.82
C LEU A 241 5.74 12.70 12.85
N LEU A 242 4.42 12.86 12.94
CA LEU A 242 3.79 13.75 13.92
C LEU A 242 3.97 13.24 15.36
N GLN A 243 3.94 11.92 15.57
CA GLN A 243 4.26 11.33 16.86
C GLN A 243 5.71 11.63 17.27
N GLN A 244 6.66 11.49 16.33
CA GLN A 244 8.06 11.86 16.56
C GLN A 244 8.19 13.35 16.89
N ALA A 245 7.51 14.24 16.15
CA ALA A 245 7.51 15.67 16.41
C ALA A 245 7.04 16.01 17.84
N ARG A 246 5.96 15.36 18.31
CA ARG A 246 5.47 15.52 19.68
C ARG A 246 6.48 15.02 20.73
N GLN A 247 7.15 13.89 20.47
CA GLN A 247 8.18 13.36 21.38
C GLN A 247 9.40 14.27 21.49
N LEU A 248 9.71 15.01 20.42
CA LEU A 248 10.76 16.04 20.41
C LEU A 248 10.32 17.37 21.06
N GLY A 249 9.09 17.45 21.58
CA GLY A 249 8.56 18.66 22.23
C GLY A 249 8.23 19.79 21.26
N LEU A 250 8.07 19.50 19.97
CA LEU A 250 7.69 20.51 18.98
C LEU A 250 6.23 20.92 19.22
N SER A 251 5.97 22.21 19.15
CA SER A 251 4.64 22.81 19.29
C SER A 251 3.97 23.04 17.93
N ARG A 252 4.74 23.09 16.85
CA ARG A 252 4.25 23.44 15.52
C ARG A 252 5.00 22.67 14.43
N VAL A 253 4.29 22.25 13.39
CA VAL A 253 4.87 21.55 12.24
C VAL A 253 4.40 22.17 10.94
N GLU A 254 5.35 22.45 10.05
CA GLU A 254 5.10 22.99 8.72
C GLU A 254 5.52 22.00 7.63
N LEU A 255 4.88 22.11 6.47
CA LEU A 255 5.25 21.41 5.26
C LEU A 255 4.83 22.19 4.02
N VAL A 256 5.36 21.75 2.88
CA VAL A 256 4.93 22.25 1.58
C VAL A 256 4.31 21.08 0.81
N ALA A 257 3.03 21.22 0.46
CA ALA A 257 2.26 20.18 -0.21
C ALA A 257 2.11 20.46 -1.71
N SER A 258 2.22 19.43 -2.54
CA SER A 258 1.68 19.49 -3.91
C SER A 258 0.15 19.44 -3.89
N PRO A 259 -0.56 19.92 -4.93
CA PRO A 259 -2.03 19.88 -4.98
C PRO A 259 -2.60 18.48 -4.79
N ALA A 260 -1.93 17.46 -5.30
CA ALA A 260 -2.35 16.06 -5.15
C ALA A 260 -2.22 15.56 -3.69
N ALA A 261 -1.31 16.12 -2.90
CA ALA A 261 -1.06 15.72 -1.52
C ALA A 261 -1.79 16.60 -0.49
N ALA A 262 -2.15 17.84 -0.83
CA ALA A 262 -2.83 18.76 0.10
C ALA A 262 -4.08 18.17 0.79
N PRO A 263 -4.97 17.42 0.10
CA PRO A 263 -6.11 16.79 0.76
C PRO A 263 -5.74 15.74 1.83
N LEU A 264 -4.60 15.06 1.69
CA LEU A 264 -4.10 14.13 2.71
C LEU A 264 -3.76 14.87 3.99
N TYR A 265 -3.02 15.97 3.88
CA TYR A 265 -2.59 16.78 5.02
C TYR A 265 -3.77 17.49 5.68
N ALA A 266 -4.70 18.02 4.90
CA ALA A 266 -5.91 18.68 5.41
C ALA A 266 -6.76 17.73 6.28
N ARG A 267 -6.94 16.48 5.86
CA ARG A 267 -7.64 15.44 6.67
C ARG A 267 -6.96 15.14 8.01
N GLN A 268 -5.67 15.43 8.12
CA GLN A 268 -4.86 15.23 9.33
C GLN A 268 -4.73 16.52 10.16
N GLY A 269 -5.51 17.55 9.82
CA GLY A 269 -5.63 18.80 10.59
C GLY A 269 -4.75 19.95 10.10
N PHE A 270 -3.93 19.76 9.06
CA PHE A 270 -3.12 20.84 8.50
C PHE A 270 -3.99 21.92 7.85
N ARG A 271 -3.63 23.18 8.05
CA ARG A 271 -4.29 24.36 7.48
C ARG A 271 -3.34 25.08 6.52
N HIS A 272 -3.88 25.86 5.58
CA HIS A 272 -3.05 26.67 4.68
C HIS A 272 -2.33 27.77 5.47
N ALA A 273 -1.03 27.93 5.22
CA ALA A 273 -0.18 28.90 5.91
C ALA A 273 0.22 30.10 5.03
N GLY A 274 -0.17 30.12 3.76
CA GLY A 274 0.21 31.17 2.81
C GLY A 274 -0.29 30.90 1.39
N PRO A 275 0.08 31.75 0.42
CA PRO A 275 -0.29 31.57 -0.98
C PRO A 275 0.41 30.35 -1.60
N VAL A 276 -0.21 29.79 -2.64
CA VAL A 276 0.45 28.80 -3.51
C VAL A 276 1.60 29.49 -4.24
N PHE A 277 2.77 28.84 -4.29
CA PHE A 277 3.92 29.31 -5.04
C PHE A 277 4.40 28.22 -6.01
N ASP A 278 5.13 28.62 -7.05
CA ASP A 278 5.75 27.69 -7.98
C ASP A 278 7.13 27.27 -7.44
N ALA A 279 7.36 25.95 -7.37
CA ALA A 279 8.68 25.39 -7.16
C ALA A 279 8.98 24.39 -8.26
N LEU A 280 9.96 24.72 -9.10
CA LEU A 280 10.41 23.90 -10.24
C LEU A 280 9.28 23.59 -11.25
N GLY A 281 8.46 24.60 -11.58
CA GLY A 281 7.36 24.48 -12.53
C GLY A 281 6.16 23.71 -11.98
N ARG A 282 6.05 23.60 -10.65
CA ARG A 282 4.96 22.89 -9.98
C ARG A 282 4.37 23.77 -8.87
N PRO A 283 3.04 23.86 -8.76
CA PRO A 283 2.40 24.55 -7.66
C PRO A 283 2.64 23.83 -6.34
N HIS A 284 2.88 24.61 -5.29
CA HIS A 284 3.17 24.15 -3.94
C HIS A 284 2.42 25.02 -2.93
N GLN A 285 1.70 24.38 -2.01
CA GLN A 285 0.89 25.00 -0.97
C GLN A 285 1.58 24.85 0.39
N PRO A 286 2.02 25.96 1.03
CA PRO A 286 2.44 25.95 2.42
C PRO A 286 1.29 25.52 3.35
N MET A 287 1.57 24.59 4.26
CA MET A 287 0.60 24.11 5.24
C MET A 287 1.22 23.98 6.63
N VAL A 288 0.41 24.18 7.66
CA VAL A 288 0.83 24.15 9.06
C VAL A 288 -0.14 23.38 9.95
N LEU A 289 0.38 22.73 10.97
CA LEU A 289 -0.35 22.09 12.06
C LEU A 289 0.24 22.53 13.40
N GLU A 290 -0.63 23.02 14.29
CA GLU A 290 -0.30 23.20 15.71
C GLU A 290 -0.40 21.85 16.43
N LEU A 291 0.63 21.48 17.17
CA LEU A 291 0.70 20.23 17.92
C LEU A 291 0.21 20.45 19.36
N VAL A 292 -0.77 19.67 19.78
CA VAL A 292 -1.12 19.54 21.19
C VAL A 292 -0.07 18.65 21.87
N PRO A 293 0.50 19.07 23.03
CA PRO A 293 1.43 18.24 23.79
C PRO A 293 0.82 16.89 24.15
N ALA A 294 1.63 15.82 24.14
CA ALA A 294 1.17 14.43 24.31
C ALA A 294 0.44 14.14 25.64
N GLY A 295 0.45 15.05 26.62
CA GLY A 295 -0.17 14.89 27.93
C GLY A 295 -1.61 15.43 28.09
N LEU A 296 -2.18 16.13 27.09
CA LEU A 296 -3.50 16.78 27.22
C LEU A 296 -4.64 16.06 26.49
N THR A 297 -4.36 15.05 25.66
CA THR A 297 -5.39 14.30 24.90
C THR A 297 -6.19 13.29 25.72
N ALA A 298 -5.85 13.03 26.98
CA ALA A 298 -6.57 12.08 27.84
C ALA A 298 -7.82 12.65 28.53
N ALA A 299 -8.10 13.96 28.42
CA ALA A 299 -9.17 14.61 29.20
C ALA A 299 -10.47 14.89 28.41
N ALA A 300 -10.55 14.55 27.12
CA ALA A 300 -11.68 14.96 26.26
C ALA A 300 -12.66 13.83 25.86
N SER A 301 -12.55 12.63 26.44
CA SER A 301 -13.45 11.50 26.17
C SER A 301 -14.19 10.99 27.41
N GLY A 302 -14.54 11.87 28.35
CA GLY A 302 -15.33 11.51 29.51
C GLY A 302 -16.12 12.69 30.06
N GLN A 303 -17.41 12.74 29.70
CA GLN A 303 -18.55 13.53 30.21
C GLN A 303 -19.35 14.01 28.97
N SER A 304 -20.63 13.71 28.77
CA SER A 304 -21.67 12.97 29.50
C SER A 304 -22.76 12.61 28.50
#